data_AF-A0A2P2IF67-F1
#
_entry.id   AF-A0A2P2IF67-F1
#
_cell.length_a   1.000
_cell.length_b   1.000
_cell.length_c   1.000
_cell.angle_alpha   90.00
_cell.angle_beta   90.00
_cell.angle_gamma   90.00
#
_symmetry.space_group_name_H-M   'P 1'
#
loop_
_entity.id
_entity.type
_entity.pdbx_description
1 polymer ?
#
loop_
_entity_poly.entity_id
_entity_poly.type
_entity_poly.pdbx_seq_one_letter_code
_entity_poly.pdbx_strand_id
1 'polypeptide(L)'
;FDGCNLPSKAGTEAKRRESRQKNRVLAKELLREGRVKEARECFQRCVDVTSHMARAVMRACRQINVDVIVAPYEADAQLAYLTNSDFADLVLTEDSDLLLFGCQKVIFKLDSSGGGVLVE
;
A
#
# COMPACT_ATOMS: atom_id res chain seq x y z
N PHE A 1 1.81 8.44 2.12
CA PHE A 1 2.28 7.72 0.92
C PHE A 1 3.75 7.39 1.08
N ASP A 2 4.19 6.23 0.59
CA ASP A 2 5.62 5.91 0.53
C ASP A 2 6.38 6.88 -0.39
N GLY A 3 7.63 7.13 -0.03
CA GLY A 3 8.61 7.90 -0.79
C GLY A 3 9.67 7.00 -1.42
N CYS A 4 10.92 7.15 -0.99
CA CYS A 4 12.05 6.42 -1.55
C CYS A 4 12.10 4.95 -1.09
N ASN A 5 12.73 4.11 -1.91
CA ASN A 5 12.98 2.71 -1.52
C ASN A 5 14.01 2.63 -0.39
N LEU A 6 13.75 1.78 0.60
CA LEU A 6 14.74 1.44 1.63
C LEU A 6 15.78 0.44 1.10
N PRO A 7 17.10 0.68 1.31
CA PRO A 7 18.13 -0.29 0.96
C PRO A 7 17.94 -1.66 1.63
N SER A 8 17.46 -1.69 2.87
CA SER A 8 17.17 -2.93 3.62
C SER A 8 16.07 -3.79 2.97
N LYS A 9 15.16 -3.18 2.20
CA LYS A 9 14.08 -3.88 1.47
C LYS A 9 14.39 -4.14 0.01
N ALA A 10 15.58 -3.80 -0.48
CA ALA A 10 15.96 -3.99 -1.88
C ALA A 10 15.77 -5.44 -2.37
N GLY A 11 16.10 -6.43 -1.54
CA GLY A 11 15.92 -7.85 -1.87
C GLY A 11 14.44 -8.25 -1.97
N THR A 12 13.60 -7.74 -1.07
CA THR A 12 12.15 -7.97 -1.09
C THR A 12 11.51 -7.33 -2.31
N GLU A 13 11.88 -6.09 -2.63
CA GLU A 13 11.39 -5.38 -3.82
C GLU A 13 11.85 -6.03 -5.14
N ALA A 14 13.06 -6.57 -5.19
CA ALA A 14 13.53 -7.35 -6.34
C ALA A 14 12.67 -8.61 -6.55
N LYS A 15 12.40 -9.38 -5.48
CA LYS A 15 11.54 -10.57 -5.54
C LYS A 15 10.10 -10.21 -5.95
N ARG A 16 9.55 -9.12 -5.42
CA ARG A 16 8.22 -8.62 -5.80
C ARG A 16 8.18 -8.25 -7.29
N ARG A 17 9.20 -7.53 -7.79
CA ARG A 17 9.31 -7.17 -9.21
C ARG A 17 9.37 -8.40 -10.11
N GLU A 18 10.20 -9.38 -9.77
CA GLU A 18 10.33 -10.63 -10.52
C GLU A 18 9.00 -11.40 -10.55
N SER A 19 8.35 -11.54 -9.40
CA SER A 19 7.04 -12.20 -9.29
C SER A 19 5.98 -11.51 -10.15
N ARG A 20 5.93 -10.17 -10.13
CA ARG A 20 5.01 -9.40 -10.99
C ARG A 20 5.29 -9.64 -12.47
N GLN A 21 6.56 -9.65 -12.88
CA GLN A 21 6.93 -9.91 -14.28
C GLN A 21 6.49 -11.31 -14.73
N LYS A 22 6.74 -12.34 -13.92
CA LYS A 22 6.31 -13.72 -14.19
C LYS A 22 4.79 -13.83 -14.32
N ASN A 23 4.04 -13.29 -13.37
CA ASN A 23 2.58 -13.29 -13.43
C ASN A 23 2.04 -12.52 -14.64
N ARG A 24 2.70 -11.44 -15.07
CA ARG A 24 2.27 -10.66 -16.25
C ARG A 24 2.47 -11.41 -17.56
N VAL A 25 3.56 -12.17 -17.69
CA VAL A 25 3.81 -13.01 -18.88
C VAL A 25 2.75 -14.12 -18.93
N LEU A 26 2.57 -14.85 -17.84
CA LEU A 26 1.58 -15.92 -17.73
C LEU A 26 0.15 -15.42 -17.99
N ALA A 27 -0.22 -14.27 -17.43
CA ALA A 27 -1.53 -13.67 -17.66
C ALA A 27 -1.80 -13.39 -19.15
N LYS A 28 -0.79 -12.93 -19.90
CA LYS A 28 -0.92 -12.67 -21.35
C LYS A 28 -1.05 -13.97 -22.14
N GLU A 29 -0.34 -15.02 -21.76
CA GLU A 29 -0.44 -16.33 -22.40
C GLU A 29 -1.82 -16.95 -22.19
N LEU A 30 -2.28 -17.00 -20.94
CA LEU A 30 -3.63 -17.47 -20.59
C LEU A 30 -4.73 -16.67 -21.32
N LEU A 31 -4.53 -15.36 -21.48
CA LEU A 31 -5.49 -14.53 -22.22
C LEU A 31 -5.53 -14.88 -23.71
N ARG A 32 -4.38 -15.18 -24.33
CA ARG A 32 -4.32 -15.65 -25.74
C ARG A 32 -4.97 -17.01 -25.94
N GLU A 33 -4.90 -17.88 -24.92
CA GLU A 33 -5.58 -19.18 -24.89
C GLU A 33 -7.10 -19.07 -24.63
N GLY A 34 -7.64 -17.86 -24.42
CA GLY A 34 -9.04 -17.64 -24.09
C GLY A 34 -9.42 -17.95 -22.63
N ARG A 35 -8.43 -18.24 -21.76
CA ARG A 35 -8.63 -18.56 -20.34
C ARG A 35 -8.73 -17.28 -19.50
N VAL A 36 -9.79 -16.51 -19.75
CA VAL A 36 -9.97 -15.14 -19.21
C VAL A 36 -9.96 -15.10 -17.68
N LYS A 37 -10.60 -16.06 -16.99
CA LYS A 37 -10.69 -16.07 -15.52
C LYS A 37 -9.30 -16.21 -14.88
N GLU A 38 -8.51 -17.15 -15.35
CA GLU A 38 -7.16 -17.42 -14.82
C GLU A 38 -6.18 -16.29 -15.18
N ALA A 39 -6.30 -15.75 -16.40
CA ALA A 39 -5.57 -14.55 -16.80
C ALA A 39 -5.84 -13.38 -15.85
N ARG A 40 -7.11 -13.16 -15.47
CA ARG A 40 -7.51 -12.10 -14.53
C ARG A 40 -6.87 -12.27 -13.16
N GLU A 41 -6.83 -13.48 -12.62
CA GLU A 41 -6.17 -13.77 -11.35
C GLU A 41 -4.65 -13.48 -11.41
N CYS A 42 -4.00 -13.86 -12.52
CA CYS A 42 -2.58 -13.54 -12.73
C CYS A 42 -2.36 -12.03 -12.91
N PHE A 43 -3.26 -11.32 -13.59
CA PHE A 43 -3.19 -9.87 -13.72
C PHE A 43 -3.29 -9.17 -12.37
N GLN A 44 -4.19 -9.62 -11.49
CA GLN A 44 -4.32 -9.07 -10.13
C GLN A 44 -3.01 -9.24 -9.33
N ARG A 45 -2.33 -10.38 -9.47
CA ARG A 45 -1.04 -10.65 -8.79
C ARG A 45 0.15 -9.87 -9.37
N CYS A 46 0.02 -9.30 -10.58
CA CYS A 46 1.09 -8.54 -11.24
C CYS A 46 0.93 -7.02 -11.16
N VAL A 47 -0.06 -6.53 -10.40
CA VAL A 47 -0.28 -5.09 -10.21
C VAL A 47 0.93 -4.47 -9.50
N ASP A 48 1.40 -3.35 -10.05
CA ASP A 48 2.45 -2.52 -9.48
C ASP A 48 1.87 -1.12 -9.24
N VAL A 49 1.93 -0.64 -7.99
CA VAL A 49 1.41 0.69 -7.64
C VAL A 49 2.48 1.71 -7.98
N THR A 50 2.28 2.44 -9.08
CA THR A 50 3.26 3.42 -9.57
C THR A 50 3.13 4.77 -8.88
N SER A 51 4.22 5.56 -8.86
CA SER A 51 4.19 6.94 -8.36
C SER A 51 3.19 7.83 -9.12
N HIS A 52 2.89 7.52 -10.39
CA HIS A 52 1.86 8.22 -11.15
C HIS A 52 0.46 7.95 -10.58
N MET A 53 0.15 6.69 -10.25
CA MET A 53 -1.12 6.32 -9.62
C MET A 53 -1.26 7.00 -8.24
N ALA A 54 -0.22 6.94 -7.42
CA ALA A 54 -0.20 7.63 -6.13
C ALA A 54 -0.45 9.14 -6.29
N ARG A 55 0.23 9.79 -7.26
CA ARG A 55 0.04 11.23 -7.54
C ARG A 55 -1.38 11.58 -7.96
N ALA A 56 -2.05 10.72 -8.72
CA ALA A 56 -3.45 10.93 -9.09
C ALA A 56 -4.35 10.96 -7.84
N VAL A 57 -4.17 10.03 -6.91
CA VAL A 57 -4.90 10.00 -5.63
C VAL A 57 -4.56 11.23 -4.79
N MET A 58 -3.28 11.57 -4.63
CA MET A 58 -2.85 12.76 -3.89
C MET A 58 -3.50 14.04 -4.41
N ARG A 59 -3.63 14.17 -5.74
CA ARG A 59 -4.30 15.32 -6.36
C ARG A 59 -5.80 15.34 -6.03
N ALA A 60 -6.47 14.20 -6.10
CA ALA A 60 -7.89 14.10 -5.76
C ALA A 60 -8.14 14.44 -4.28
N CYS A 61 -7.31 13.95 -3.35
CA CYS A 61 -7.39 14.29 -1.93
C CYS A 61 -7.27 15.80 -1.69
N ARG A 62 -6.27 16.45 -2.31
CA ARG A 62 -6.09 17.90 -2.17
C ARG A 62 -7.25 18.72 -2.73
N GLN A 63 -7.93 18.22 -3.77
CA GLN A 63 -9.12 18.88 -4.33
C GLN A 63 -10.31 18.88 -3.35
N ILE A 64 -10.35 17.93 -2.41
CA ILE A 64 -11.36 17.85 -1.35
C ILE A 64 -10.82 18.33 0.00
N ASN A 65 -9.74 19.13 0.00
CA ASN A 65 -9.09 19.69 1.19
C ASN A 65 -8.60 18.64 2.21
N VAL A 66 -8.18 17.47 1.74
CA VAL A 66 -7.51 16.46 2.57
C VAL A 66 -6.00 16.66 2.46
N ASP A 67 -5.34 16.81 3.61
CA ASP A 67 -3.88 16.93 3.69
C ASP A 67 -3.18 15.64 3.27
N VAL A 68 -2.05 15.80 2.59
CA VAL A 68 -1.31 14.70 1.98
C VAL A 68 0.18 14.84 2.25
N ILE A 69 0.73 13.84 2.93
CA ILE A 69 2.15 13.72 3.24
C ILE A 69 2.77 12.52 2.49
N VAL A 70 3.95 12.76 1.93
CA VAL A 70 4.82 11.71 1.37
C VAL A 70 5.97 11.49 2.34
N ALA A 71 6.13 10.26 2.83
CA ALA A 71 7.22 9.91 3.72
C ALA A 71 8.58 10.01 2.98
N PRO A 72 9.70 10.24 3.68
CA PRO A 72 11.02 10.16 3.06
C PRO A 72 11.30 8.76 2.48
N TYR A 73 10.82 7.73 3.17
CA TYR A 73 10.91 6.31 2.78
C TYR A 73 9.55 5.63 2.98
N GLU A 74 9.39 4.77 3.99
CA GLU A 74 8.15 4.05 4.21
C GLU A 74 7.14 4.84 5.02
N ALA A 75 5.87 4.72 4.64
CA ALA A 75 4.74 5.34 5.31
C ALA A 75 4.59 4.82 6.73
N ASP A 76 4.95 3.56 7.01
CA ASP A 76 4.87 2.93 8.33
C ASP A 76 5.58 3.75 9.41
N ALA A 77 6.84 4.09 9.17
CA ALA A 77 7.65 4.90 10.09
C ALA A 77 7.12 6.33 10.21
N GLN A 78 6.61 6.90 9.10
CA GLN A 78 6.02 8.25 9.11
C GLN A 78 4.73 8.30 9.92
N LEU A 79 3.86 7.28 9.78
CA LEU A 79 2.62 7.16 10.53
C LEU A 79 2.89 7.02 12.02
N ALA A 80 3.84 6.17 12.40
CA ALA A 80 4.27 6.01 13.79
C ALA A 80 4.85 7.30 14.38
N TYR A 81 5.65 8.04 13.60
CA TYR A 81 6.14 9.34 14.04
C TYR A 81 5.01 10.34 14.30
N LEU A 82 4.03 10.42 13.40
CA LEU A 82 2.92 11.37 13.51
C LEU A 82 2.04 11.07 14.73
N THR A 83 1.73 9.81 15.00
CA THR A 83 0.95 9.44 16.19
C THR A 83 1.72 9.61 17.48
N ASN A 84 3.01 9.25 17.52
CA ASN A 84 3.84 9.41 18.72
C ASN A 84 4.23 10.86 19.01
N SER A 85 4.04 11.78 18.05
CA SER A 85 4.31 13.21 18.21
C SER A 85 3.03 14.04 18.32
N ASP A 86 1.89 13.41 18.64
CA ASP A 86 0.59 14.04 18.83
C ASP A 86 0.06 14.84 17.61
N PHE A 87 0.54 14.53 16.40
CA PHE A 87 -0.03 15.08 15.16
C PHE A 87 -1.26 14.30 14.68
N ALA A 88 -1.48 13.08 15.19
CA ALA A 88 -2.62 12.25 14.85
C ALA A 88 -3.02 11.35 16.04
N ASP A 89 -4.32 11.16 16.25
CA ASP A 89 -4.84 10.34 17.36
C ASP A 89 -4.78 8.82 17.09
N LEU A 90 -4.85 8.42 15.81
CA LEU A 90 -4.94 7.02 15.39
C LEU A 90 -4.38 6.80 13.97
N VAL A 91 -3.99 5.57 13.69
CA VAL A 91 -3.60 5.11 12.34
C VAL A 91 -4.68 4.21 11.75
N LEU A 92 -5.01 4.41 10.49
CA LEU A 92 -5.80 3.47 9.68
C LEU A 92 -4.84 2.67 8.78
N THR A 93 -4.78 1.35 8.94
CA THR A 93 -3.93 0.50 8.09
C THR A 93 -4.39 -0.96 8.10
N GLU A 94 -3.99 -1.73 7.09
CA GLU A 94 -4.08 -3.20 7.10
C GLU A 94 -2.76 -3.85 7.56
N ASP A 95 -1.69 -3.06 7.69
CA ASP A 95 -0.36 -3.56 8.04
C ASP A 95 -0.15 -3.60 9.56
N SER A 96 -0.07 -4.80 10.11
CA SER A 96 0.14 -5.04 11.54
C SER A 96 1.53 -4.60 12.02
N ASP A 97 2.49 -4.39 11.11
CA ASP A 97 3.84 -3.97 11.45
C ASP A 97 3.86 -2.62 12.20
N LEU A 98 2.83 -1.78 12.02
CA LEU A 98 2.68 -0.48 12.70
C LEU A 98 2.66 -0.59 14.24
N LEU A 99 2.21 -1.73 14.78
CA LEU A 99 2.27 -1.99 16.22
C LEU A 99 3.73 -2.13 16.70
N LEU A 100 4.61 -2.72 15.88
CA LEU A 100 6.03 -2.84 16.17
C LEU A 100 6.77 -1.50 16.05
N PHE A 101 6.26 -0.58 15.22
CA PHE A 101 6.73 0.80 15.16
C PHE A 101 6.26 1.66 16.35
N GLY A 102 5.46 1.10 17.26
CA GLY A 102 5.00 1.77 18.47
C GLY A 102 3.75 2.62 18.30
N CYS A 103 2.95 2.39 17.24
CA CYS A 103 1.64 3.01 17.14
C CYS A 103 0.72 2.47 18.24
N GLN A 104 0.23 3.34 19.10
CA GLN A 104 -0.63 2.94 20.21
C GLN A 104 -2.05 2.62 19.74
N LYS A 105 -2.66 3.47 18.91
CA LYS A 105 -4.04 3.29 18.46
C LYS A 105 -4.09 3.04 16.96
N VAL A 106 -4.49 1.84 16.57
CA VAL A 106 -4.58 1.43 15.17
C VAL A 106 -5.94 0.82 14.88
N ILE A 107 -6.62 1.31 13.85
CA ILE A 107 -7.83 0.67 13.32
C ILE A 107 -7.44 -0.16 12.09
N PHE A 108 -7.70 -1.46 12.19
CA PHE A 108 -7.55 -2.42 11.11
C PHE A 108 -8.89 -2.76 10.47
N LYS A 109 -8.87 -3.26 9.23
CA LYS A 109 -10.04 -3.82 8.52
C LYS A 109 -11.20 -2.83 8.42
N LEU A 110 -10.88 -1.55 8.19
CA LEU A 110 -11.90 -0.51 8.02
C LEU A 110 -12.63 -0.73 6.68
N ASP A 111 -13.92 -1.05 6.76
CA ASP A 111 -14.77 -1.25 5.60
C ASP A 111 -15.44 0.05 5.12
N SER A 112 -16.13 0.00 3.99
CA SER A 112 -16.78 1.17 3.39
C SER A 112 -18.00 1.67 4.17
N SER A 113 -18.50 0.92 5.14
CA SER A 113 -19.55 1.37 6.07
C SER A 113 -18.99 2.07 7.31
N GLY A 114 -17.67 2.08 7.47
CA GLY A 114 -16.97 2.64 8.63
C GLY A 114 -16.76 1.64 9.77
N GLY A 115 -17.07 0.36 9.56
CA GLY A 115 -16.79 -0.70 10.53
C GLY A 115 -15.32 -1.10 10.49
N GLY A 116 -14.68 -1.21 11.66
CA GLY A 116 -13.26 -1.60 11.78
C GLY A 116 -12.93 -2.14 13.16
N VAL A 117 -11.71 -2.65 13.33
CA VAL A 117 -11.21 -3.21 14.60
C VAL A 117 -10.16 -2.28 15.17
N LEU A 118 -10.48 -1.60 16.27
CA LEU A 118 -9.52 -0.81 17.05
C LEU A 118 -8.65 -1.75 17.89
N VAL A 119 -7.34 -1.54 17.82
CA VAL A 119 -6.33 -2.15 18.69
C VAL A 119 -5.61 -1.01 19.41
N GLU A 120 -5.55 -1.11 20.73
CA GLU A 120 -4.91 -0.18 21.66
C GLU A 120 -4.22 -0.90 22.82
#